data_AF-A0A663FFS9-F1
#
_entry.id   AF-A0A663FFS9-F1
#
_cell.length_a   1.000
_cell.length_b   1.000
_cell.length_c   1.000
_cell.angle_alpha   90.00
_cell.angle_beta   90.00
_cell.angle_gamma   90.00
#
_symmetry.space_group_name_H-M   'P 1'
#
loop_
_entity.id
_entity.type
_entity.pdbx_description
1 polymer ?
#
loop_
_entity_poly.entity_id
_entity_poly.type
_entity_poly.pdbx_seq_one_letter_code
_entity_poly.pdbx_strand_id
1 'polypeptide(L)'
;MELHNGSLYKSILITSQDKTPAVVAKVLEKHGQDPGAAPRFQLLQLLPENRELLLPPSANVFYAMTGTSLDFLSSTFPKIKATGRKITRALF
;
A
#
# COMPACT_ATOMS: atom_id res chain seq x y z
N MET A 1 5.87 19.37 2.94
CA MET A 1 5.48 18.02 3.37
C MET A 1 6.74 17.18 3.40
N GLU A 2 7.32 16.98 4.58
CA GLU A 2 8.58 16.25 4.74
C GLU A 2 8.30 14.75 4.69
N LEU A 3 8.58 14.16 3.53
CA LEU A 3 8.71 12.72 3.34
C LEU A 3 9.96 12.26 4.09
N HIS A 4 9.83 12.12 5.41
CA HIS A 4 10.90 11.64 6.27
C HIS A 4 11.31 10.22 5.84
N ASN A 5 12.61 10.06 5.57
CA ASN A 5 13.38 8.83 5.61
C ASN A 5 13.20 7.78 4.49
N GLY A 6 13.53 8.15 3.25
CA GLY A 6 14.01 7.15 2.28
C GLY A 6 12.94 6.33 1.55
N SER A 7 11.67 6.70 1.66
CA SER A 7 10.63 6.23 0.73
C SER A 7 10.91 6.78 -0.67
N LEU A 8 11.56 5.96 -1.49
CA LEU A 8 11.72 6.22 -2.92
C LEU A 8 10.34 6.22 -3.56
N TYR A 9 9.91 7.40 -4.02
CA TYR A 9 8.75 7.53 -4.88
C TYR A 9 9.02 6.84 -6.21
N LYS A 10 8.40 5.69 -6.42
CA LYS A 10 8.44 4.96 -7.68
C LYS A 10 7.04 4.90 -8.27
N SER A 11 6.86 5.57 -9.40
CA SER A 11 5.63 5.47 -10.16
C SER A 11 5.48 4.06 -10.72
N ILE A 12 4.28 3.51 -10.59
CA ILE A 12 3.85 2.26 -11.19
C ILE A 12 2.65 2.51 -12.07
N LEU A 13 2.56 1.78 -13.18
CA LEU A 13 1.41 1.86 -14.07
C LEU A 13 0.29 0.95 -13.54
N ILE A 14 -0.84 1.57 -13.19
CA ILE A 14 -2.08 0.89 -12.80
C ILE A 14 -3.05 0.97 -13.96
N THR A 15 -3.54 -0.19 -14.39
CA THR A 15 -4.56 -0.34 -15.44
C THR A 15 -5.90 -0.71 -14.83
N SER A 16 -6.99 -0.59 -15.59
CA SER A 16 -8.34 -0.97 -15.12
C SER A 16 -8.51 -2.46 -14.82
N GLN A 17 -7.54 -3.30 -15.16
CA GLN A 17 -7.52 -4.73 -14.86
C GLN A 17 -6.69 -5.07 -13.62
N ASP A 18 -5.90 -4.12 -13.12
CA ASP A 18 -5.00 -4.34 -11.99
C ASP A 18 -5.77 -4.43 -10.67
N LYS A 19 -5.66 -5.61 -10.05
CA LYS A 19 -6.12 -5.85 -8.68
C LYS A 19 -5.01 -5.56 -7.68
N THR A 20 -5.39 -5.39 -6.41
CA THR A 20 -4.47 -5.11 -5.29
C THR A 20 -3.19 -5.97 -5.31
N PRO A 21 -3.23 -7.31 -5.45
CA PRO A 21 -2.02 -8.13 -5.43
C PRO A 21 -1.11 -7.89 -6.64
N ALA A 22 -1.66 -7.57 -7.81
CA ALA A 22 -0.87 -7.26 -9.00
C ALA A 22 -0.13 -5.93 -8.83
N VAL A 23 -0.81 -4.91 -8.29
CA VAL A 23 -0.23 -3.61 -7.98
C VAL A 23 0.88 -3.76 -6.93
N VAL A 24 0.60 -4.48 -5.85
CA VAL A 24 1.59 -4.76 -4.80
C VAL A 24 2.80 -5.52 -5.35
N ALA A 25 2.59 -6.55 -6.18
CA ALA A 25 3.68 -7.29 -6.81
C ALA A 25 4.57 -6.36 -7.67
N LYS A 26 3.97 -5.45 -8.44
CA LYS A 26 4.70 -4.42 -9.19
C LYS A 26 5.51 -3.51 -8.28
N VAL A 27 4.96 -3.08 -7.14
CA VAL A 27 5.70 -2.27 -6.15
C VAL A 27 6.88 -3.08 -5.61
N LEU A 28 6.66 -4.32 -5.17
CA LEU A 28 7.71 -5.19 -4.63
C LEU A 28 8.84 -5.41 -5.64
N GLU A 29 8.50 -5.76 -6.87
CA GLU A 29 9.47 -5.93 -7.96
C GLU A 29 10.28 -4.65 -8.21
N LYS A 30 9.62 -3.48 -8.24
CA LYS A 30 10.27 -2.17 -8.38
C LYS A 30 11.18 -1.84 -7.20
N HIS A 31 10.92 -2.39 -6.02
CA HIS A 31 11.76 -2.25 -4.83
C HIS A 31 12.82 -3.36 -4.70
N GLY A 32 12.91 -4.28 -5.67
CA GLY A 32 13.86 -5.40 -5.63
C GLY A 32 13.48 -6.47 -4.60
N GLN A 33 12.21 -6.53 -4.21
CA GLN A 33 11.65 -7.56 -3.33
C GLN A 33 10.93 -8.66 -4.13
N ASP A 34 10.70 -9.79 -3.47
CA ASP A 34 9.98 -10.93 -4.07
C ASP A 34 8.51 -10.58 -4.35
N PRO A 35 8.06 -10.59 -5.62
CA PRO A 35 6.65 -10.30 -5.96
C PRO A 35 5.69 -11.40 -5.44
N GLY A 36 6.19 -12.61 -5.19
CA GLY A 36 5.43 -13.70 -4.56
C GLY A 36 4.99 -13.39 -3.12
N ALA A 37 5.62 -12.41 -2.48
CA ALA A 37 5.22 -11.91 -1.17
C ALA A 37 3.98 -11.00 -1.22
N ALA A 38 3.46 -10.61 -2.39
CA ALA A 38 2.31 -9.69 -2.53
C ALA A 38 1.08 -10.04 -1.65
N PRO A 39 0.68 -11.31 -1.46
CA PRO A 39 -0.43 -11.66 -0.56
C PRO A 39 -0.17 -11.39 0.92
N ARG A 40 1.07 -11.05 1.31
CA ARG A 40 1.50 -10.66 2.66
C ARG A 40 1.58 -9.15 2.85
N PHE A 41 1.24 -8.38 1.82
CA PHE A 41 1.20 -6.94 1.86
C PHE A 41 -0.22 -6.45 1.61
N GLN A 42 -0.49 -5.26 2.13
CA GLN A 42 -1.71 -4.52 1.95
C GLN A 42 -1.38 -3.22 1.24
N LEU A 43 -2.30 -2.77 0.40
CA LEU A 43 -2.19 -1.51 -0.29
C LEU A 43 -3.05 -0.48 0.44
N LEU A 44 -2.42 0.59 0.92
CA LEU A 44 -3.09 1.71 1.55
C LEU A 44 -2.94 2.92 0.64
N GLN A 45 -4.04 3.57 0.30
CA GLN A 45 -4.00 4.87 -0.36
C GLN A 45 -3.94 5.97 0.71
N LEU A 46 -2.97 6.86 0.57
CA LEU A 46 -2.85 8.03 1.43
C LEU A 46 -3.78 9.12 0.91
N LEU A 47 -4.78 9.49 1.69
CA LEU A 47 -5.74 10.53 1.36
C LEU A 47 -5.31 11.87 2.01
N PRO A 48 -5.76 13.00 1.46
CA PRO A 48 -5.59 14.28 2.13
C PRO A 48 -6.24 14.26 3.53
N GLU A 49 -5.79 15.17 4.40
CA GLU A 49 -6.24 15.29 5.79
C GLU A 49 -5.84 14.14 6.73
N ASN A 50 -4.67 13.50 6.51
CA ASN A 50 -4.21 12.33 7.30
C ASN A 50 -5.21 11.17 7.30
N ARG A 51 -5.98 11.03 6.22
CA ARG A 51 -6.87 9.87 6.02
C ARG A 51 -6.11 8.80 5.24
N GLU A 52 -6.46 7.55 5.48
CA GLU A 52 -5.87 6.40 4.80
C GLU A 52 -7.00 5.48 4.37
N LEU A 53 -6.94 4.99 3.13
CA LEU A 53 -7.90 4.03 2.60
C LEU A 53 -7.20 2.70 2.37
N LEU A 54 -7.56 1.69 3.17
CA LEU A 54 -7.08 0.33 2.98
C LEU A 54 -7.82 -0.35 1.84
N LEU A 55 -7.10 -0.75 0.79
CA LEU A 55 -7.67 -1.50 -0.32
C LEU A 55 -7.76 -3.00 0.03
N PRO A 56 -8.93 -3.64 -0.17
CA PRO A 56 -9.08 -5.07 0.01
C PRO A 56 -8.12 -5.87 -0.90
N PRO A 57 -7.62 -7.03 -0.46
CA PRO A 57 -6.69 -7.86 -1.24
C PRO A 57 -7.31 -8.44 -2.53
N SER A 58 -8.63 -8.38 -2.70
CA SER A 58 -9.30 -8.81 -3.94
C SER A 58 -9.90 -7.66 -4.75
N ALA A 59 -9.75 -6.42 -4.27
CA ALA A 59 -10.29 -5.25 -4.95
C ALA A 59 -9.53 -4.92 -6.23
N ASN A 60 -10.23 -4.28 -7.16
CA ASN A 60 -9.60 -3.65 -8.30
C ASN A 60 -9.11 -2.26 -7.89
N VAL A 61 -7.81 -2.00 -8.00
CA VAL A 61 -7.21 -0.77 -7.49
C VAL A 61 -7.68 0.44 -8.28
N PHE A 62 -7.83 0.30 -9.59
CA PHE A 62 -8.25 1.41 -10.46
C PHE A 62 -9.66 1.92 -10.12
N TYR A 63 -10.56 1.04 -9.68
CA TYR A 63 -11.92 1.43 -9.26
C TYR A 63 -12.03 1.75 -7.78
N ALA A 64 -11.22 1.13 -6.93
CA ALA A 64 -11.24 1.38 -5.49
C ALA A 64 -10.45 2.63 -5.09
N MET A 65 -9.52 3.09 -5.93
CA MET A 65 -8.75 4.29 -5.66
C MET A 65 -9.62 5.55 -5.72
N THR A 66 -9.37 6.47 -4.81
CA THR A 66 -10.05 7.77 -4.81
C THR A 66 -9.26 8.76 -5.66
N GLY A 67 -9.92 9.51 -6.56
CA GLY A 67 -9.25 10.50 -7.42
C GLY A 67 -8.64 11.69 -6.67
N THR A 68 -8.80 11.75 -5.34
CA THR A 68 -8.25 12.79 -4.46
C THR A 68 -6.76 12.65 -4.19
N SER A 69 -6.17 11.47 -4.39
CA SER A 69 -4.74 11.24 -4.18
C SER A 69 -4.25 10.02 -4.96
N LEU A 70 -3.02 10.10 -5.49
CA LEU A 70 -2.34 9.01 -6.20
C LEU A 70 -1.22 8.40 -5.36
N ASP A 71 -1.12 8.77 -4.09
CA ASP A 71 -0.12 8.25 -3.16
C ASP A 71 -0.58 6.91 -2.57
N PHE A 72 0.27 5.89 -2.67
CA PHE A 72 0.01 4.56 -2.11
C PHE A 72 1.20 4.08 -1.27
N LEU A 73 0.89 3.34 -0.22
CA LEU A 73 1.82 2.66 0.67
C LEU A 73 1.55 1.15 0.62
N SER A 74 2.59 0.35 0.45
CA SER A 74 2.52 -1.10 0.66
C SER A 74 3.04 -1.44 2.06
N SER A 75 2.17 -1.94 2.93
CA SER A 75 2.53 -2.32 4.30
C SER A 75 2.29 -3.81 4.52
N THR A 76 3.17 -4.51 5.23
CA THR A 76 2.93 -5.93 5.54
C THR A 76 1.74 -6.08 6.48
N PHE A 77 1.00 -7.18 6.40
CA PHE A 77 -0.05 -7.45 7.39
C PHE A 77 0.53 -7.36 8.81
N PRO A 78 -0.04 -6.52 9.70
CA PRO A 78 0.36 -6.54 11.08
C PRO A 78 0.12 -7.95 11.60
N LYS A 79 1.19 -8.61 12.02
CA LYS A 79 1.15 -9.92 12.67
C LYS A 79 0.42 -9.70 14.00
N ILE A 80 -0.91 -9.86 14.00
CA ILE A 80 -1.77 -9.62 15.15
C ILE A 80 -1.35 -10.57 16.27
N LYS A 81 -0.42 -10.14 17.11
CA LYS A 81 -0.31 -10.63 18.48
C LYS A 81 -1.47 -9.95 19.19
N ALA A 82 -2.51 -10.72 19.50
CA ALA A 82 -3.65 -10.25 20.26
C ALA A 82 -3.19 -9.74 21.63
N THR A 83 -2.97 -8.44 21.77
CA THR A 83 -3.04 -7.72 23.06
C THR A 83 -3.27 -6.24 22.74
N GLY A 84 -4.25 -5.65 23.40
CA GLY A 84 -4.89 -4.42 22.95
C GLY A 84 -4.06 -3.13 22.98
N ARG A 85 -4.65 -2.15 22.29
CA ARG A 85 -4.43 -0.68 22.30
C ARG A 85 -3.17 -0.11 21.62
N LYS A 86 -3.50 0.88 20.77
CA LYS A 86 -2.72 1.96 20.15
C LYS A 86 -1.63 1.55 19.16
N ILE A 87 -2.06 1.46 17.91
CA ILE A 87 -1.17 1.51 16.74
C ILE A 87 -0.62 2.94 16.64
N THR A 88 0.57 3.16 17.18
CA THR A 88 1.40 4.33 16.85
C THR A 88 2.56 3.80 16.02
N ARG A 89 2.45 4.00 14.70
CA ARG A 89 3.51 3.88 13.68
C ARG A 89 4.15 2.49 13.51
N ALA A 90 3.99 1.94 12.32
CA ALA A 90 4.99 1.07 11.72
C ALA A 90 5.35 1.68 10.35
N LEU A 91 6.52 2.34 10.28
CA LEU A 91 7.19 2.67 9.04
C LEU A 91 8.03 1.45 8.63
N PHE A 92 8.07 1.17 7.33
CA PHE A 92 9.19 0.46 6.70
C PHE A 92 10.16 1.51 6.18
#